data_AF-A0A133URV2-F1
#
_entry.id   AF-A0A133URV2-F1
#
_cell.length_a   1.000
_cell.length_b   1.000
_cell.length_c   1.000
_cell.angle_alpha   90.00
_cell.angle_beta   90.00
_cell.angle_gamma   90.00
#
_symmetry.space_group_name_H-M   'P 1'
#
loop_
_entity.id
_entity.type
_entity.pdbx_description
1 polymer ?
#
loop_
_entity_poly.entity_id
_entity_poly.type
_entity_poly.pdbx_seq_one_letter_code
_entity_poly.pdbx_strand_id
1 'polypeptide(L)' 'MVKIENLSVDLGNFKIDNLNLHIREGEYFILLGPTGSGKTELIKCIAGIRATEEGEIKING' A
#
# COMPACT_ATOMS: atom_id res chain seq x y z
N MET A 1 9.25 -8.27 -6.62
CA MET A 1 9.53 -7.44 -5.43
C MET A 1 8.50 -6.32 -5.39
N VAL A 2 8.01 -5.93 -4.21
CA VAL A 2 7.13 -4.76 -4.03
C VAL A 2 7.78 -3.80 -3.05
N LYS A 3 7.92 -2.53 -3.43
CA LYS A 3 8.47 -1.47 -2.57
C LYS A 3 7.52 -0.28 -2.54
N ILE A 4 7.18 0.17 -1.35
CA ILE A 4 6.36 1.35 -1.08
C ILE A 4 7.22 2.32 -0.28
N GLU A 5 7.35 3.55 -0.77
CA GLU A 5 8.16 4.59 -0.15
C GLU A 5 7.28 5.81 0.15
N ASN A 6 7.12 6.13 1.43
CA ASN A 6 6.37 7.28 1.95
C ASN A 6 4.95 7.45 1.36
N LEU A 7 4.21 6.34 1.22
CA LEU A 7 2.87 6.38 0.65
C LEU A 7 1.90 7.06 1.60
N SER A 8 1.25 8.12 1.13
CA SER A 8 0.12 8.76 1.80
C SER A 8 -1.06 8.89 0.83
N VAL A 9 -2.24 8.50 1.29
CA VAL A 9 -3.49 8.59 0.53
C VAL A 9 -4.65 8.84 1.49
N ASP A 10 -5.40 9.92 1.27
CA ASP A 10 -6.66 10.17 1.97
C ASP A 10 -7.84 9.49 1.24
N LEU A 11 -8.59 8.69 1.98
CA LEU A 11 -9.78 7.98 1.48
C LEU A 11 -11.08 8.50 2.10
N GLY A 12 -11.02 9.62 2.81
CA GLY A 12 -12.13 10.28 3.50
C GLY A 12 -12.42 9.68 4.87
N ASN A 13 -12.75 8.39 4.93
CA ASN A 13 -13.02 7.67 6.18
C ASN A 13 -11.81 6.91 6.73
N PHE A 14 -10.73 6.82 5.95
CA PHE A 14 -9.48 6.18 6.31
C PHE A 14 -8.35 6.92 5.61
N LYS A 15 -7.18 6.99 6.25
CA LYS A 15 -5.98 7.57 5.66
C LYS A 15 -4.84 6.57 5.75
N ILE A 16 -4.17 6.32 4.62
CA ILE A 16 -2.82 5.76 4.63
C ILE A 16 -1.88 6.94 4.88
N ASP A 17 -1.07 6.88 5.92
CA ASP A 17 -0.19 7.97 6.30
C ASP A 17 1.24 7.46 6.44
N ASN A 18 2.14 7.95 5.58
CA ASN A 18 3.57 7.64 5.59
C ASN A 18 3.89 6.13 5.64
N LEU A 19 3.22 5.33 4.81
CA LEU A 19 3.44 3.89 4.77
C LEU A 19 4.73 3.56 4.00
N ASN A 20 5.62 2.81 4.65
CA ASN A 20 6.81 2.25 4.05
C ASN A 20 6.74 0.73 4.16
N LEU A 21 6.87 0.03 3.03
CA LEU A 21 6.76 -1.43 2.96
C LEU A 21 7.73 -1.97 1.92
N HIS A 22 8.41 -3.06 2.26
CA HIS A 22 9.30 -3.75 1.33
C HIS A 22 9.03 -5.25 1.43
N ILE A 23 8.48 -5.81 0.34
CA ILE A 23 8.25 -7.24 0.16
C ILE A 23 9.28 -7.74 -0.83
N ARG A 24 10.13 -8.66 -0.38
CA ARG A 24 11.23 -9.21 -1.18
C ARG A 24 10.72 -10.14 -2.27
N GLU A 25 11.56 -10.38 -3.27
CA GLU A 25 11.29 -11.41 -4.28
C GLU A 25 11.11 -12.78 -3.59
N GLY A 26 10.04 -13.49 -3.95
CA GLY A 26 9.71 -14.81 -3.38
C GLY A 26 9.14 -14.79 -1.95
N GLU A 27 8.93 -13.64 -1.34
CA GLU A 27 8.37 -13.54 0.02
C GLU A 27 6.85 -13.76 0.04
N TYR A 28 6.38 -14.62 0.95
CA TYR A 28 4.95 -14.79 1.21
C TYR A 28 4.49 -13.81 2.29
N PHE A 29 3.98 -12.65 1.84
CA PHE A 29 3.54 -11.57 2.72
C PHE A 29 2.03 -11.65 3.01
N ILE A 30 1.65 -11.44 4.27
CA ILE A 30 0.24 -11.40 4.71
C ILE A 30 -0.07 -10.04 5.31
N LEU A 31 -1.10 -9.37 4.79
CA LEU A 31 -1.62 -8.12 5.35
C LEU A 31 -2.76 -8.40 6.34
N LEU A 32 -2.49 -8.18 7.63
CA LEU A 32 -3.45 -8.40 8.72
C LEU A 32 -4.00 -7.07 9.28
N GLY A 33 -5.20 -7.13 9.87
CA GLY A 33 -5.82 -6.00 10.55
C GLY A 33 -7.35 -6.12 10.65
N PRO A 34 -8.00 -5.36 11.53
CA PRO A 34 -9.46 -5.40 11.71
C PRO A 34 -10.20 -4.90 10.46
N THR A 35 -11.50 -5.23 10.35
CA THR A 35 -12.34 -4.66 9.28
C THR A 35 -12.31 -3.13 9.33
N GLY A 36 -12.21 -2.49 8.16
CA GLY A 36 -12.10 -1.03 8.06
C GLY A 36 -10.68 -0.46 8.19
N SER A 37 -9.66 -1.28 8.48
CA SER A 37 -8.27 -0.81 8.60
C SER A 37 -7.58 -0.45 7.27
N GLY A 38 -8.32 -0.29 6.18
CA GLY A 38 -7.77 0.13 4.89
C GLY A 38 -7.03 -0.93 4.07
N LYS A 39 -7.07 -2.22 4.44
CA LYS A 39 -6.34 -3.30 3.71
C LYS A 39 -6.69 -3.36 2.22
N THR A 40 -7.99 -3.40 1.90
CA THR A 40 -8.47 -3.44 0.52
C THR A 40 -8.04 -2.20 -0.26
N GLU A 41 -7.97 -1.05 0.41
CA GLU A 41 -7.59 0.21 -0.22
C GLU A 41 -6.08 0.27 -0.50
N LEU A 42 -5.25 -0.22 0.43
CA LEU A 42 -3.82 -0.41 0.17
C LEU A 42 -3.59 -1.36 -1.01
N ILE A 43 -4.31 -2.47 -1.08
CA ILE A 43 -4.22 -3.42 -2.21
C ILE A 43 -4.62 -2.74 -3.54
N LYS A 44 -5.66 -1.91 -3.55
CA LYS A 44 -6.05 -1.15 -4.77
C LYS A 44 -4.96 -0.15 -5.20
N CYS A 45 -4.28 0.48 -4.26
CA CYS A 45 -3.14 1.36 -4.57
C CYS A 45 -1.99 0.56 -5.19
N ILE A 46 -1.64 -0.59 -4.60
CA ILE A 46 -0.59 -1.48 -5.14
C ILE A 46 -0.96 -1.97 -6.54
N ALA A 47 -2.22 -2.35 -6.78
CA ALA A 47 -2.69 -2.81 -8.07
C ALA A 47 -2.82 -1.70 -9.14
N GLY A 48 -2.54 -0.44 -8.80
CA GLY A 48 -2.71 0.71 -9.71
C GLY A 48 -4.16 1.06 -10.03
N ILE A 49 -5.12 0.50 -9.29
CA ILE A 49 -6.56 0.79 -9.44
C ILE A 49 -6.90 2.16 -8.83
N ARG A 50 -6.12 2.58 -7.83
CA ARG A 50 -6.27 3.87 -7.16
C ARG A 50 -4.96 4.65 -7.26
N ALA A 51 -5.06 5.94 -7.58
CA ALA A 51 -3.93 6.84 -7.62
C ALA A 51 -3.37 7.11 -6.21
N THR A 52 -2.06 7.24 -6.12
CA THR A 52 -1.34 7.67 -4.92
C THR A 52 -1.25 9.19 -4.92
N GLU A 53 -1.49 9.83 -3.78
CA GLU A 53 -1.39 11.30 -3.65
C GLU A 53 0.06 11.72 -3.36
N GLU A 54 0.73 10.97 -2.48
CA GLU A 54 2.14 11.14 -2.16
C GLU A 54 2.86 9.80 -2.09
N GLY A 55 4.18 9.83 -2.29
CA GLY A 55 5.04 8.65 -2.28
C GLY A 55 5.03 7.89 -3.60
N GLU A 56 5.60 6.68 -3.58
CA GLU A 56 5.70 5.82 -4.75
C GLU A 56 5.53 4.33 -4.42
N ILE A 57 4.98 3.59 -5.38
CA ILE A 57 4.87 2.13 -5.33
C ILE A 57 5.62 1.56 -6.55
N LYS A 58 6.60 0.69 -6.30
CA LYS A 58 7.40 0.00 -7.32
C LYS A 58 7.09 -1.50 -7.28
N ILE A 59 6.75 -2.06 -8.44
CA ILE A 59 6.57 -3.50 -8.64
C ILE A 59 7.61 -3.96 -9.65
N ASN A 60 8.36 -5.01 -9.30
CA ASN A 60 9.43 -5.57 -10.15
C ASN A 60 10.52 -4.55 -10.54
N GLY A 61 10.75 -3.55 -9.69
CA GLY A 61 11.87 -2.61 -9.81
C GLY A 61 13.15 -3.20 -9.22
#